data_AF-A0A7C1BS03-F1
#
_entry.id   AF-A0A7C1BS03-F1
#
_cell.length_a   1.000
_cell.length_b   1.000
_cell.length_c   1.000
_cell.angle_alpha   90.00
_cell.angle_beta   90.00
_cell.angle_gamma   90.00
#
_symmetry.space_group_name_H-M   'P 1'
#
loop_
_entity.id
_entity.type
_entity.pdbx_description
1 polymer ?
#
loop_
_entity_poly.entity_id
_entity_poly.type
_entity_poly.pdbx_seq_one_letter_code
_entity_poly.pdbx_strand_id
1 'polypeptide(L)' 'ETLASHLETTVEKPLHEALSNREFEVMCMIASGKTVKEIAEDLSLSVKTISTYRTRILGKMNMKNNSQITHYTIQSRLVD' A
#
# COMPACT_ATOMS: atom_id res chain seq x y z
N GLU A 1 17.32 3.66 34.24
CA GLU A 1 16.53 2.49 33.84
C GLU A 1 15.08 2.86 34.20
N THR A 2 14.08 2.99 33.33
CA THR A 2 13.69 2.17 32.18
C THR A 2 12.66 2.97 31.35
N LEU A 3 12.98 3.13 30.06
CA LEU A 3 12.13 3.17 28.87
C LEU A 3 10.83 4.03 28.77
N ALA A 4 10.88 4.85 27.72
CA ALA A 4 9.91 4.96 26.63
C ALA A 4 8.63 5.76 26.88
N SER A 5 8.70 7.03 26.44
CA SER A 5 7.80 7.69 25.49
C SER A 5 6.60 6.84 25.04
N HIS A 6 5.53 6.81 25.82
CA HIS A 6 4.22 6.47 25.29
C HIS A 6 3.68 7.71 24.59
N LEU A 7 4.02 7.83 23.30
CA LEU A 7 3.31 8.70 22.39
C LEU A 7 1.84 8.26 22.42
N GLU A 8 0.99 9.10 22.99
CA GLU A 8 -0.46 9.07 22.82
C GLU A 8 -0.80 9.43 21.36
N THR A 9 -0.38 8.59 20.41
CA THR A 9 -1.00 8.56 19.10
C THR A 9 -1.94 7.38 19.14
N THR A 10 -3.21 7.67 18.91
CA THR A 10 -4.22 6.72 18.47
C THR A 10 -3.70 6.05 17.18
N VAL A 11 -2.75 5.12 17.30
CA VAL A 11 -2.27 4.33 16.16
C VAL A 11 -3.28 3.21 16.00
N GLU A 12 -4.44 3.58 15.46
CA GLU A 12 -5.23 2.64 14.67
C GLU A 12 -4.25 2.01 13.69
N LYS A 13 -4.02 0.69 13.81
CA LYS A 13 -3.02 -0.03 13.04
C LYS A 13 -3.03 0.44 11.59
N PRO A 14 -1.86 0.73 11.00
CA PRO A 14 -1.81 1.18 9.64
C PRO A 14 -2.56 0.19 8.73
N LEU A 15 -3.50 0.67 7.91
CA LEU A 15 -4.28 -0.16 6.97
C LEU A 15 -3.36 -0.99 6.05
N HIS A 16 -2.15 -0.51 5.81
CA HIS A 16 -1.13 -1.20 5.03
C HIS A 16 -0.46 -2.39 5.76
N GLU A 17 -0.57 -2.49 7.10
CA GLU A 17 -0.08 -3.63 7.88
C GLU A 17 -0.89 -4.92 7.61
N ALA A 18 -2.12 -4.78 7.11
CA ALA A 18 -2.94 -5.92 6.67
C ALA A 18 -2.50 -6.50 5.31
N LEU A 19 -1.62 -5.79 4.59
CA LEU A 19 -1.10 -6.22 3.29
C LEU A 19 0.08 -7.16 3.48
N SER A 20 0.18 -8.17 2.63
CA SER A 20 1.42 -8.94 2.52
C SER A 20 2.52 -8.08 1.90
N ASN A 21 3.79 -8.43 2.11
CA ASN A 21 4.95 -7.74 1.52
C ASN A 21 4.76 -7.42 0.02
N ARG A 22 4.27 -8.40 -0.76
CA ARG A 22 4.04 -8.22 -2.20
C ARG A 22 2.88 -7.28 -2.53
N GLU A 23 1.84 -7.27 -1.70
CA GLU A 23 0.72 -6.34 -1.85
C GLU A 23 1.12 -4.91 -1.50
N PHE A 24 1.93 -4.74 -0.45
CA PHE A 24 2.51 -3.46 -0.07
C PHE A 24 3.43 -2.91 -1.17
N GLU A 25 4.28 -3.75 -1.75
CA GLU A 25 5.18 -3.36 -2.86
C GLU A 25 4.39 -2.90 -4.10
N VAL A 26 3.33 -3.62 -4.46
CA VAL A 26 2.40 -3.21 -5.54
C VAL A 26 1.71 -1.89 -5.20
N MET A 27 1.22 -1.72 -3.98
CA MET A 27 0.57 -0.49 -3.51
C MET A 27 1.52 0.71 -3.62
N CYS A 28 2.75 0.55 -3.17
CA CYS A 28 3.81 1.55 -3.20
C CYS A 28 4.10 2.01 -4.63
N MET A 29 4.26 1.07 -5.57
CA MET A 29 4.46 1.41 -6.98
C MET A 29 3.25 2.10 -7.62
N ILE A 30 2.02 1.71 -7.28
CA ILE A 30 0.81 2.42 -7.72
C ILE A 30 0.82 3.86 -7.20
N ALA A 31 1.24 4.05 -5.95
CA ALA A 31 1.32 5.36 -5.32
C ALA A 31 2.41 6.25 -5.95
N SER A 32 3.55 5.67 -6.36
CA SER A 32 4.57 6.36 -7.17
C SER A 32 4.11 6.71 -8.60
N GLY A 33 2.88 6.37 -8.98
CA GLY A 33 2.32 6.66 -10.29
C GLY A 33 2.66 5.64 -11.38
N LYS A 34 3.27 4.50 -11.05
CA LYS A 34 3.47 3.42 -12.02
C LYS A 34 2.14 2.80 -12.42
N THR A 35 2.01 2.47 -13.70
CA THR A 35 0.83 1.77 -14.21
C THR A 35 0.85 0.29 -13.82
N VAL A 36 -0.32 -0.36 -13.78
CA VAL A 36 -0.41 -1.81 -13.53
C VAL A 36 0.37 -2.67 -14.53
N LYS A 37 0.67 -2.12 -15.71
CA LYS A 37 1.48 -2.76 -16.74
C LYS A 37 2.96 -2.68 -16.38
N GLU A 38 3.45 -1.50 -16.02
CA GLU A 38 4.84 -1.33 -15.58
C GLU A 38 5.13 -2.13 -14.32
N ILE A 39 4.20 -2.15 -13.35
CA ILE A 39 4.32 -2.96 -12.14
C ILE A 39 4.37 -4.46 -12.47
N ALA A 40 3.59 -4.89 -13.46
CA ALA A 40 3.61 -6.26 -13.95
C ALA A 40 4.98 -6.60 -14.55
N GLU A 41 5.55 -5.72 -15.37
CA GLU A 41 6.88 -5.89 -15.96
C GLU A 41 7.99 -5.90 -14.89
N ASP A 42 7.95 -4.95 -13.94
CA ASP A 42 8.90 -4.80 -12.83
C ASP A 42 8.91 -6.04 -11.93
N LEU A 43 7.73 -6.58 -11.64
CA LEU A 43 7.56 -7.78 -10.79
C LEU A 43 7.65 -9.09 -11.57
N SER A 44 7.85 -9.06 -12.90
CA SER A 44 7.77 -10.22 -13.79
C SER A 44 6.47 -11.04 -13.61
N LEU A 45 5.35 -10.33 -13.47
CA LEU A 45 4.00 -10.88 -13.29
C LEU A 45 3.07 -10.43 -14.43
N SER A 46 1.99 -11.18 -14.66
CA SER A 46 0.97 -10.74 -15.62
C SER A 46 0.16 -9.55 -15.08
N VAL A 47 -0.26 -8.64 -15.96
CA VAL A 47 -1.16 -7.52 -15.62
C VAL A 47 -2.44 -8.00 -14.92
N LYS A 48 -2.96 -9.18 -15.29
CA LYS A 48 -4.09 -9.84 -14.62
C LYS A 48 -3.82 -10.14 -13.14
N THR A 49 -2.59 -10.54 -12.82
CA THR A 49 -2.14 -10.83 -11.46
C THR A 49 -2.07 -9.52 -10.66
N ILE A 50 -1.49 -8.46 -11.22
CA ILE A 50 -1.46 -7.14 -10.58
C ILE A 50 -2.87 -6.58 -10.39
N SER A 51 -3.77 -6.77 -11.37
CA SER A 51 -5.18 -6.39 -11.23
C SER A 51 -5.86 -7.14 -10.08
N THR A 52 -5.55 -8.42 -9.89
CA THR A 52 -6.06 -9.20 -8.75
C THR A 52 -5.50 -8.67 -7.43
N TYR A 53 -4.18 -8.40 -7.37
CA TYR A 53 -3.55 -7.81 -6.18
C TYR A 53 -4.15 -6.46 -5.84
N ARG A 54 -4.35 -5.58 -6.83
CA ARG A 54 -5.01 -4.29 -6.66
C ARG A 54 -6.38 -4.44 -6.00
N THR A 55 -7.24 -5.33 -6.51
CA THR A 55 -8.57 -5.54 -5.92
C THR A 55 -8.48 -6.06 -4.48
N ARG A 56 -7.51 -6.93 -4.19
CA ARG A 56 -7.27 -7.41 -2.82
C ARG A 56 -6.76 -6.32 -1.88
N ILE A 57 -5.81 -5.50 -2.33
CA ILE A 57 -5.29 -4.34 -1.60
C ILE A 57 -6.43 -3.38 -1.28
N LEU A 58 -7.23 -3.01 -2.30
CA LEU A 58 -8.41 -2.16 -2.15
C LEU A 58 -9.40 -2.74 -1.13
N GLY A 59 -9.70 -4.04 -1.20
CA GLY A 59 -10.56 -4.72 -0.23
C GLY A 59 -10.01 -4.70 1.19
N LYS A 60 -8.72 -5.01 1.36
CA LYS A 60 -8.04 -5.03 2.67
C LYS A 60 -7.94 -3.65 3.31
N MET A 61 -7.67 -2.62 2.50
CA MET A 61 -7.54 -1.23 2.97
C MET A 61 -8.87 -0.47 2.99
N ASN A 62 -9.98 -1.13 2.63
CA ASN A 62 -11.29 -0.51 2.47
C ASN A 62 -11.32 0.67 1.47
N MET A 63 -10.45 0.64 0.46
CA MET A 63 -10.34 1.65 -0.57
C MET A 63 -11.08 1.22 -1.83
N LYS A 64 -11.54 2.19 -2.63
CA LYS A 64 -12.26 1.91 -3.90
C LYS A 64 -11.41 2.16 -5.14
N ASN A 65 -10.44 3.09 -5.07
CA ASN A 65 -9.72 3.58 -6.24
C ASN A 65 -8.22 3.75 -5.97
N ASN A 66 -7.41 3.70 -7.03
CA ASN A 66 -5.96 3.94 -6.94
C ASN A 66 -5.64 5.33 -6.38
N SER A 67 -6.44 6.34 -6.67
CA SER A 67 -6.26 7.68 -6.10
C SER A 67 -6.35 7.69 -4.58
N GLN A 68 -7.16 6.82 -3.98
CA GLN A 68 -7.23 6.68 -2.52
C GLN A 68 -5.97 6.00 -1.98
N ILE A 69 -5.44 5.00 -2.71
CA ILE A 69 -4.14 4.40 -2.40
C ILE A 69 -3.08 5.51 -2.41
N THR A 70 -2.91 6.22 -3.52
CA THR A 70 -1.93 7.31 -3.64
C THR A 70 -2.06 8.33 -2.51
N HIS A 71 -3.28 8.84 -2.27
CA HIS A 71 -3.53 9.80 -1.20
C HIS A 71 -3.15 9.26 0.18
N TYR A 72 -3.54 8.03 0.51
CA TYR A 72 -3.19 7.39 1.77
C TYR A 72 -1.68 7.19 1.92
N THR A 73 -1.01 6.81 0.83
CA THR A 73 0.42 6.50 0.85
C THR A 73 1.25 7.77 1.06
N ILE A 74 0.82 8.90 0.47
CA ILE A 74 1.39 10.24 0.71
C ILE A 74 1.07 10.71 2.15
N GLN A 75 -0.18 10.58 2.59
CA GLN A 75 -0.60 10.97 3.94
C GLN A 75 0.15 10.19 5.03
N SER A 76 0.41 8.90 4.78
CA SER A 76 1.16 8.02 5.69
C SER A 76 2.68 8.09 5.48
N ARG A 77 3.18 8.92 4.54
CA ARG A 77 4.60 9.03 4.17
C ARG A 77 5.28 7.68 3.87
N LEU A 78 4.55 6.80 3.19
CA LEU A 78 5.03 5.46 2.81
C LEU A 78 5.77 5.44 1.47
N VAL A 79 5.61 6.49 0.66
CA VAL A 79 6.44 6.78 -0.53
C VAL A 79 6.74 8.27 -0.60
N ASP A 80 7.92 8.55 -1.15
CA ASP A 80 8.45 9.88 -1.48
C ASP A 80 8.24 10.17 -2.96
#